data_AF-A0A954QQQ9-F1
#
_entry.id   AF-A0A954QQQ9-F1
#
_cell.length_a   1.000
_cell.length_b   1.000
_cell.length_c   1.000
_cell.angle_alpha   90.00
_cell.angle_beta   90.00
_cell.angle_gamma   90.00
#
_symmetry.space_group_name_H-M   'P 1'
#
loop_
_entity.id
_entity.type
_entity.pdbx_description
1 polymer ?
#
loop_
_entity_poly.entity_id
_entity_poly.type
_entity_poly.pdbx_seq_one_letter_code
_entity_poly.pdbx_strand_id
1 'polypeptide(L)'
;ASYIEQLRALAGQAASLEQFADNDGQRVAMRSIGYAIERRCAVWVPASRLATEQVAAPAELNVADLLPVLQDVERRIATHSHAEAWRNYLMLPRLTTVATESWVTDASVRRQAARTVLERLADPELTAEQRAVVNDRAIQDLQRYLTQWAEQPIEIPYLLKTVEQFEQAHSDLVARELIDQLEALAYSRQPSAEVLARMINTHYRNANVRLTLSGQLLNDLMPTLQPMRQEIRDTILGAKVVGDNETRTDLRVQLLEDSQRLHLRIHADGHTNSRTVSRKGPVRLWSRDQSEFQADKDLIVSSEGIYVTHATAQSQGESKLMEVRSDFDQIPILGWVIRQMARDEHHSQRSRVRAETQKRVRQQATAQLDKSIHQRLTGAENKMEQTLVEPLRTLQLDPKAIEMKTTKDRLAMRFRLASEEQLAAYTPRPRALAGNVLSVQLHESAANNLLEQLDLEDERVELEQLVDELATKLQLDRADLHDEIPAGVAVRLASDRPIQVEFSDDHVVIVVRIAELVTPRRTWRNFVVRGRYRADIGQMHVNLEREGGIELISERIGFRDQVALRGIFTKVLARNHRLNILHDRAKSNPHLQNLGVTQFEVRDGWIGISVGRVTPGDPRIAVSENSSDEVRQ
;
A
#
# COMPACT_ATOMS: atom_id res chain seq x y z
N ALA A 1 -36.22 5.43 15.60
CA ALA A 1 -35.20 6.34 16.17
C ALA A 1 -34.80 5.94 17.59
N SER A 2 -35.73 5.88 18.56
CA SER A 2 -35.40 5.66 19.99
C SER A 2 -34.57 4.39 20.30
N TYR A 3 -34.88 3.22 19.72
CA TYR A 3 -34.10 1.99 19.98
C TYR A 3 -32.68 2.00 19.38
N ILE A 4 -32.49 2.60 18.19
CA ILE A 4 -31.17 2.70 17.56
C ILE A 4 -30.27 3.65 18.35
N GLU A 5 -30.83 4.74 18.88
CA GLU A 5 -30.11 5.66 19.76
C GLU A 5 -29.70 4.99 21.09
N GLN A 6 -30.58 4.16 21.68
CA GLN A 6 -30.23 3.36 22.85
C GLN A 6 -29.09 2.38 22.58
N LEU A 7 -29.13 1.65 21.45
CA LEU A 7 -28.04 0.77 21.04
C LEU A 7 -26.72 1.52 20.84
N ARG A 8 -26.77 2.70 20.22
CA ARG A 8 -25.59 3.54 20.04
C ARG A 8 -25.03 4.04 21.37
N ALA A 9 -25.91 4.39 22.33
CA ALA A 9 -25.50 4.77 23.67
C ALA A 9 -24.83 3.61 24.41
N LEU A 10 -25.37 2.39 24.30
CA LEU A 10 -24.77 1.18 24.86
C LEU A 10 -23.39 0.88 24.22
N ALA A 11 -23.25 1.01 22.90
CA ALA A 11 -21.97 0.86 22.21
C ALA A 11 -20.94 1.89 22.70
N GLY A 12 -21.35 3.14 22.91
CA GLY A 12 -20.49 4.19 23.48
C GLY A 12 -20.04 3.91 24.92
N GLN A 13 -20.84 3.16 25.69
CA GLN A 13 -20.46 2.73 27.04
C GLN A 13 -19.47 1.57 27.05
N ALA A 14 -19.36 0.78 25.96
CA ALA A 14 -18.45 -0.37 25.89
C ALA A 14 -17.00 0.01 26.23
N ALA A 15 -16.51 1.14 25.71
CA ALA A 15 -15.16 1.64 25.99
C ALA A 15 -14.94 1.96 27.48
N SER A 16 -15.98 2.46 28.17
CA SER A 16 -15.96 2.72 29.61
C SER A 16 -16.14 1.44 30.43
N LEU A 17 -16.69 0.37 29.85
CA LEU A 17 -16.85 -0.92 30.49
C LEU A 17 -15.59 -1.80 30.38
N GLU A 18 -14.74 -1.57 29.38
CA GLU A 18 -13.44 -2.26 29.22
C GLU A 18 -12.56 -2.18 30.48
N GLN A 19 -12.62 -1.07 31.21
CA GLN A 19 -11.82 -0.89 32.44
C GLN A 19 -12.23 -1.83 33.58
N PHE A 20 -13.44 -2.41 33.51
CA PHE A 20 -13.98 -3.34 34.50
C PHE A 20 -13.86 -4.81 34.08
N ALA A 21 -13.27 -5.09 32.91
CA ALA A 21 -13.07 -6.45 32.45
C ALA A 21 -11.88 -7.11 33.17
N ASP A 22 -12.07 -8.36 33.58
CA ASP A 22 -11.14 -9.13 34.41
C ASP A 22 -9.89 -9.58 33.65
N ASN A 23 -9.99 -9.74 32.33
CA ASN A 23 -8.91 -10.19 31.46
C ASN A 23 -8.97 -9.55 30.06
N ASP A 24 -7.89 -9.73 29.30
CA ASP A 24 -7.77 -9.17 27.95
C ASP A 24 -8.79 -9.75 26.97
N GLY A 25 -9.15 -11.04 27.09
CA GLY A 25 -10.18 -11.66 26.26
C GLY A 25 -11.55 -10.99 26.41
N GLN A 26 -11.97 -10.70 27.64
CA GLN A 26 -13.20 -9.95 27.90
C GLN A 26 -13.13 -8.52 27.35
N ARG A 27 -12.00 -7.82 27.52
CA ARG A 27 -11.79 -6.48 26.93
C ARG A 27 -11.91 -6.50 25.41
N VAL A 28 -11.42 -7.55 24.77
CA VAL A 28 -11.51 -7.74 23.32
C VAL A 28 -12.95 -8.00 22.90
N ALA A 29 -13.63 -8.95 23.54
CA ALA A 29 -15.02 -9.25 23.24
C ALA A 29 -15.93 -8.02 23.36
N MET A 30 -15.75 -7.21 24.42
CA MET A 30 -16.49 -5.95 24.60
C MET A 30 -16.23 -4.96 23.46
N ARG A 31 -14.98 -4.83 23.00
CA ARG A 31 -14.61 -3.98 21.86
C ARG A 31 -15.25 -4.47 20.57
N SER A 32 -15.21 -5.77 20.31
CA SER A 32 -15.81 -6.38 19.12
C SER A 32 -17.32 -6.20 19.09
N ILE A 33 -18.00 -6.41 20.22
CA ILE A 33 -19.44 -6.16 20.35
C ILE A 33 -19.77 -4.67 20.16
N GLY A 34 -19.05 -3.77 20.85
CA GLY A 34 -19.26 -2.33 20.75
C GLY A 34 -19.10 -1.82 19.31
N TYR A 35 -18.04 -2.25 18.62
CA TYR A 35 -17.80 -1.89 17.23
C TYR A 35 -18.84 -2.47 16.27
N ALA A 36 -19.28 -3.73 16.50
CA ALA A 36 -20.32 -4.36 15.69
C ALA A 36 -21.67 -3.64 15.80
N ILE A 37 -22.02 -3.14 16.99
CA ILE A 37 -23.23 -2.33 17.21
C ILE A 37 -23.08 -0.96 16.55
N GLU A 38 -21.94 -0.29 16.72
CA GLU A 38 -21.68 1.02 16.10
C GLU A 38 -21.82 0.95 14.58
N ARG A 39 -21.17 -0.04 13.96
CA ARG A 39 -21.24 -0.32 12.52
C ARG A 39 -22.67 -0.52 12.04
N ARG A 40 -23.44 -1.39 12.71
CA ARG A 40 -24.85 -1.64 12.35
C ARG A 40 -25.70 -0.37 12.48
N CYS A 41 -25.56 0.37 13.56
CA CYS A 41 -26.28 1.63 13.76
C CYS A 41 -25.93 2.66 12.67
N ALA A 42 -24.67 2.73 12.24
CA ALA A 42 -24.24 3.62 11.16
C ALA A 42 -24.92 3.32 9.82
N VAL A 43 -25.35 2.07 9.58
CA VAL A 43 -26.12 1.67 8.39
C VAL A 43 -27.63 1.81 8.62
N TRP A 44 -28.15 1.35 9.75
CA TRP A 44 -29.59 1.33 10.03
C TRP A 44 -30.21 2.73 10.11
N VAL A 45 -29.48 3.73 10.65
CA VAL A 45 -29.98 5.11 10.72
C VAL A 45 -30.26 5.68 9.33
N PRO A 46 -29.28 5.79 8.40
CA PRO A 46 -29.54 6.31 7.06
C PRO A 46 -30.50 5.42 6.27
N ALA A 47 -30.46 4.08 6.43
CA ALA A 47 -31.43 3.19 5.81
C ALA A 47 -32.87 3.49 6.23
N SER A 48 -33.10 3.76 7.52
CA SER A 48 -34.43 4.13 8.01
C SER A 48 -34.93 5.45 7.43
N ARG A 49 -34.04 6.44 7.26
CA ARG A 49 -34.40 7.74 6.65
C ARG A 49 -34.78 7.55 5.18
N LEU A 50 -33.95 6.83 4.44
CA LEU A 50 -34.17 6.49 3.04
C LEU A 50 -35.50 5.73 2.85
N ALA A 51 -35.83 4.80 3.74
CA ALA A 51 -37.11 4.08 3.69
C ALA A 51 -38.34 4.96 3.96
N THR A 52 -38.19 6.08 4.67
CA THR A 52 -39.29 7.01 4.97
C THR A 52 -39.41 8.17 3.97
N GLU A 53 -38.42 8.35 3.10
CA GLU A 53 -38.44 9.39 2.07
C GLU A 53 -39.42 8.98 0.96
N GLN A 54 -40.46 9.78 0.76
CA GLN A 54 -41.35 9.62 -0.40
C GLN A 54 -40.63 10.17 -1.64
N VAL A 55 -40.39 9.31 -2.61
CA VAL A 55 -39.80 9.71 -3.89
C VAL A 55 -40.78 9.43 -5.01
N ALA A 56 -40.91 10.39 -5.92
CA ALA A 56 -41.69 10.23 -7.13
C ALA A 56 -41.18 9.02 -7.91
N ALA A 57 -42.10 8.21 -8.46
CA ALA A 57 -41.72 7.10 -9.31
C ALA A 57 -40.77 7.58 -10.41
N PRO A 58 -39.68 6.85 -10.72
CA PRO A 58 -38.80 7.22 -11.80
C PRO A 58 -39.62 7.34 -13.09
N ALA A 59 -39.39 8.41 -13.86
CA ALA A 59 -40.05 8.60 -15.15
C ALA A 59 -39.79 7.39 -16.06
N GLU A 60 -40.79 6.99 -16.85
CA GLU A 60 -40.60 5.92 -17.84
C GLU A 60 -39.44 6.31 -18.77
N LEU A 61 -38.42 5.46 -18.77
CA LEU A 61 -37.18 5.73 -19.47
C LEU A 61 -37.25 5.12 -20.88
N ASN A 62 -37.31 5.97 -21.90
CA ASN A 62 -37.21 5.52 -23.28
C ASN A 62 -35.74 5.30 -23.64
N VAL A 63 -35.36 4.03 -23.78
CA VAL A 63 -33.97 3.62 -24.04
C VAL A 63 -33.48 4.15 -25.40
N ALA A 64 -34.38 4.34 -26.38
CA ALA A 64 -34.02 4.86 -27.70
C ALA A 64 -33.56 6.33 -27.68
N ASP A 65 -33.89 7.09 -26.64
CA ASP A 65 -33.52 8.50 -26.51
C ASP A 65 -32.00 8.70 -26.33
N LEU A 66 -31.25 7.63 -26.05
CA LEU A 66 -29.78 7.67 -26.00
C LEU A 66 -29.13 7.73 -27.40
N LEU A 67 -29.80 7.26 -28.46
CA LEU A 67 -29.20 7.14 -29.79
C LEU A 67 -28.70 8.48 -30.37
N PRO A 68 -29.46 9.60 -30.31
CA PRO A 68 -28.96 10.89 -30.76
C PRO A 68 -27.73 11.36 -29.97
N VAL A 69 -27.68 11.08 -28.67
CA VAL A 69 -26.55 11.45 -27.80
C VAL A 69 -25.30 10.66 -28.18
N LEU A 70 -25.43 9.35 -28.44
CA LEU A 70 -24.31 8.53 -28.91
C LEU A 70 -23.77 9.01 -30.26
N GLN A 71 -24.65 9.42 -31.19
CA GLN A 71 -24.24 9.96 -32.49
C GLN A 71 -23.45 11.27 -32.36
N ASP A 72 -23.87 12.15 -31.44
CA ASP A 72 -23.16 13.41 -31.18
C ASP A 72 -21.81 13.16 -30.51
N VAL A 73 -21.73 12.22 -29.57
CA VAL A 73 -20.47 11.77 -28.96
C VAL A 73 -19.52 11.18 -30.02
N GLU A 74 -20.03 10.31 -30.89
CA GLU A 74 -19.24 9.69 -31.97
C GLU A 74 -18.68 10.75 -32.92
N ARG A 75 -19.50 11.74 -33.31
CA ARG A 75 -19.07 12.87 -34.15
C ARG A 75 -17.96 13.69 -33.49
N ARG A 76 -18.04 13.89 -32.17
CA ARG A 76 -17.05 14.66 -31.42
C ARG A 76 -15.74 13.90 -31.27
N ILE A 77 -15.79 12.63 -30.88
CA ILE A 77 -14.61 11.77 -30.71
C ILE A 77 -13.87 11.55 -32.02
N ALA A 78 -14.58 11.45 -33.15
CA ALA A 78 -13.98 11.30 -34.48
C ALA A 78 -12.99 12.43 -34.84
N THR A 79 -13.07 13.59 -34.18
CA THR A 79 -12.13 14.70 -34.39
C THR A 79 -10.85 14.62 -33.55
N HIS A 80 -10.74 13.64 -32.65
CA HIS A 80 -9.58 13.46 -31.76
C HIS A 80 -8.54 12.53 -32.38
N SER A 81 -7.26 12.76 -32.06
CA SER A 81 -6.12 11.92 -32.47
C SER A 81 -6.21 10.45 -32.04
N HIS A 82 -7.03 10.13 -31.03
CA HIS A 82 -7.18 8.78 -30.45
C HIS A 82 -8.64 8.31 -30.50
N ALA A 83 -9.36 8.65 -31.57
CA ALA A 83 -10.79 8.40 -31.72
C ALA A 83 -11.19 6.94 -31.42
N GLU A 84 -10.46 5.96 -31.95
CA GLU A 84 -10.76 4.54 -31.76
C GLU A 84 -10.58 4.10 -30.29
N ALA A 85 -9.53 4.60 -29.63
CA ALA A 85 -9.29 4.31 -28.21
C ALA A 85 -10.44 4.85 -27.34
N TRP A 86 -10.90 6.08 -27.60
CA TRP A 86 -12.05 6.67 -26.90
C TRP A 86 -13.36 5.94 -27.19
N ARG A 87 -13.58 5.52 -28.43
CA ARG A 87 -14.76 4.73 -28.81
C ARG A 87 -14.83 3.41 -28.04
N ASN A 88 -13.69 2.74 -27.88
CA ASN A 88 -13.58 1.50 -27.11
C ASN A 88 -13.68 1.75 -25.59
N TYR A 89 -13.02 2.81 -25.12
CA TYR A 89 -13.04 3.23 -23.71
C TYR A 89 -14.45 3.57 -23.24
N LEU A 90 -15.25 4.28 -24.05
CA LEU A 90 -16.64 4.61 -23.72
C LEU A 90 -17.65 3.54 -24.12
N MET A 91 -17.17 2.41 -24.66
CA MET A 91 -18.00 1.26 -25.05
C MET A 91 -19.16 1.66 -25.99
N LEU A 92 -18.96 2.65 -26.85
CA LEU A 92 -20.01 3.21 -27.71
C LEU A 92 -20.70 2.15 -28.58
N PRO A 93 -20.01 1.12 -29.13
CA PRO A 93 -20.67 0.03 -29.83
C PRO A 93 -21.67 -0.73 -28.93
N ARG A 94 -21.28 -1.07 -27.70
CA ARG A 94 -22.15 -1.79 -26.76
C ARG A 94 -23.34 -0.94 -26.35
N LEU A 95 -23.13 0.34 -26.04
CA LEU A 95 -24.22 1.26 -25.72
C LEU A 95 -25.21 1.42 -26.88
N THR A 96 -24.70 1.46 -28.11
CA THR A 96 -25.54 1.51 -29.32
C THR A 96 -26.39 0.24 -29.44
N THR A 97 -25.78 -0.94 -29.33
CA THR A 97 -26.51 -2.24 -29.32
C THR A 97 -27.60 -2.25 -28.26
N VAL A 98 -27.28 -1.86 -27.03
CA VAL A 98 -28.23 -1.81 -25.92
C VAL A 98 -29.39 -0.85 -26.21
N ALA A 99 -29.12 0.29 -26.87
CA ALA A 99 -30.12 1.31 -27.20
C ALA A 99 -31.01 0.96 -28.41
N THR A 100 -30.51 0.14 -29.34
CA THR A 100 -31.28 -0.28 -30.53
C THR A 100 -32.07 -1.56 -30.31
N GLU A 101 -31.56 -2.47 -29.49
CA GLU A 101 -32.16 -3.80 -29.26
C GLU A 101 -33.15 -3.81 -28.07
N SER A 102 -33.43 -2.64 -27.48
CA SER A 102 -34.09 -2.45 -26.18
C SER A 102 -35.57 -2.79 -26.06
N TRP A 103 -36.22 -3.30 -27.10
CA TRP A 103 -37.48 -4.01 -26.90
C TRP A 103 -37.26 -5.41 -26.26
N VAL A 104 -35.99 -5.84 -26.09
CA VAL A 104 -35.56 -7.16 -25.60
C VAL A 104 -34.45 -7.11 -24.53
N THR A 105 -33.75 -5.99 -24.31
CA THR A 105 -32.64 -5.97 -23.35
C THR A 105 -33.10 -5.88 -21.89
N ASP A 106 -32.65 -6.85 -21.08
CA ASP A 106 -32.85 -6.88 -19.64
C ASP A 106 -32.34 -5.57 -19.00
N ALA A 107 -33.13 -5.00 -18.08
CA ALA A 107 -32.76 -3.83 -17.32
C ALA A 107 -31.42 -4.01 -16.58
N SER A 108 -31.02 -5.25 -16.26
CA SER A 108 -29.68 -5.57 -15.74
C SER A 108 -28.56 -5.25 -16.74
N VAL A 109 -28.67 -5.69 -18.00
CA VAL A 109 -27.69 -5.48 -19.07
C VAL A 109 -27.52 -4.00 -19.37
N ARG A 110 -28.63 -3.26 -19.42
CA ARG A 110 -28.63 -1.80 -19.60
C ARG A 110 -27.89 -1.10 -18.46
N ARG A 111 -28.21 -1.45 -17.21
CA ARG A 111 -27.57 -0.87 -16.01
C ARG A 111 -26.08 -1.15 -16.00
N GLN A 112 -25.67 -2.39 -16.22
CA GLN A 112 -24.26 -2.78 -16.23
C GLN A 112 -23.47 -1.97 -17.27
N ALA A 113 -23.96 -1.88 -18.51
CA ALA A 113 -23.29 -1.10 -19.55
C ALA A 113 -23.18 0.40 -19.19
N ALA A 114 -24.21 0.98 -18.56
CA ALA A 114 -24.18 2.36 -18.12
C ALA A 114 -23.19 2.61 -16.97
N ARG A 115 -23.19 1.75 -15.95
CA ARG A 115 -22.31 1.86 -14.77
C ARG A 115 -20.83 1.78 -15.17
N THR A 116 -20.46 0.80 -16.00
CA THR A 116 -19.07 0.66 -16.48
C THR A 116 -18.57 1.92 -17.19
N VAL A 117 -19.40 2.57 -18.00
CA VAL A 117 -19.01 3.79 -18.70
C VAL A 117 -18.97 4.99 -17.74
N LEU A 118 -19.89 5.09 -16.79
CA LEU A 118 -19.87 6.14 -15.76
C LEU A 118 -18.64 6.04 -14.86
N GLU A 119 -18.22 4.84 -14.48
CA GLU A 119 -16.99 4.60 -13.70
C GLU A 119 -15.75 5.07 -14.44
N ARG A 120 -15.62 4.67 -15.71
CA ARG A 120 -14.53 5.12 -16.59
C ARG A 120 -14.49 6.63 -16.77
N LEU A 121 -15.64 7.28 -16.76
CA LEU A 121 -15.72 8.75 -16.84
C LEU A 121 -15.42 9.44 -15.51
N ALA A 122 -15.57 8.74 -14.39
CA ALA A 122 -15.28 9.23 -13.04
C ALA A 122 -13.86 8.85 -12.56
N ASP A 123 -13.06 8.22 -13.41
CA ASP A 123 -11.72 7.75 -13.08
C ASP A 123 -10.81 8.94 -12.64
N PRO A 124 -10.30 8.93 -11.39
CA PRO A 124 -9.45 10.00 -10.90
C PRO A 124 -8.09 10.06 -11.60
N GLU A 125 -7.62 8.96 -12.21
CA GLU A 125 -6.31 8.86 -12.88
C GLU A 125 -6.28 9.50 -14.27
N LEU A 126 -7.43 9.98 -14.78
CA LEU A 126 -7.49 10.67 -16.06
C LEU A 126 -6.55 11.89 -16.08
N THR A 127 -5.71 11.98 -17.11
CA THR A 127 -4.81 13.12 -17.33
C THR A 127 -5.60 14.41 -17.60
N ALA A 128 -4.95 15.57 -17.49
CA ALA A 128 -5.59 16.85 -17.79
C ALA A 128 -6.18 16.91 -19.22
N GLU A 129 -5.49 16.31 -20.19
CA GLU A 129 -5.96 16.20 -21.58
C GLU A 129 -7.19 15.29 -21.70
N GLN A 130 -7.17 14.13 -21.03
CA GLN A 130 -8.31 13.20 -21.02
C GLN A 130 -9.52 13.80 -20.30
N ARG A 131 -9.30 14.49 -19.17
CA ARG A 131 -10.36 15.22 -18.46
C ARG A 131 -10.99 16.30 -19.33
N ALA A 132 -10.24 16.94 -20.23
CA ALA A 132 -10.81 17.91 -21.17
C ALA A 132 -11.81 17.25 -22.13
N VAL A 133 -11.56 16.01 -22.56
CA VAL A 133 -12.50 15.22 -23.38
C VAL A 133 -13.73 14.82 -22.58
N VAL A 134 -13.54 14.33 -21.34
CA VAL A 134 -14.64 13.95 -20.45
C VAL A 134 -15.55 15.14 -20.10
N ASN A 135 -14.97 16.34 -19.99
CA ASN A 135 -15.70 17.57 -19.73
C ASN A 135 -16.36 18.17 -21.00
N ASP A 136 -16.23 17.54 -22.15
CA ASP A 136 -16.95 17.97 -23.35
C ASP A 136 -18.45 17.81 -23.16
N ARG A 137 -19.23 18.77 -23.69
CA ARG A 137 -20.67 18.81 -23.53
C ARG A 137 -21.35 17.52 -24.01
N ALA A 138 -20.90 16.93 -25.12
CA ALA A 138 -21.49 15.69 -25.63
C ALA A 138 -21.33 14.53 -24.65
N ILE A 139 -20.16 14.45 -23.98
CA ILE A 139 -19.88 13.43 -22.97
C ILE A 139 -20.67 13.69 -21.68
N GLN A 140 -20.82 14.95 -21.26
CA GLN A 140 -21.66 15.29 -20.11
C GLN A 140 -23.14 14.97 -20.34
N ASP A 141 -23.63 15.16 -21.57
CA ASP A 141 -25.00 14.76 -21.93
C ASP A 141 -25.13 13.23 -21.93
N LEU A 142 -24.13 12.49 -22.42
CA LEU A 142 -24.05 11.03 -22.29
C LEU A 142 -24.08 10.59 -20.82
N GLN A 143 -23.24 11.17 -19.96
CA GLN A 143 -23.24 10.88 -18.51
C GLN A 143 -24.63 11.04 -17.92
N ARG A 144 -25.31 12.15 -18.22
CA ARG A 144 -26.66 12.41 -17.68
C ARG A 144 -27.65 11.32 -18.07
N TYR A 145 -27.63 10.83 -19.30
CA TYR A 145 -28.51 9.73 -19.73
C TYR A 145 -28.10 8.39 -19.09
N LEU A 146 -26.81 8.08 -19.03
CA LEU A 146 -26.32 6.85 -18.42
C LEU A 146 -26.63 6.78 -16.93
N THR A 147 -26.60 7.89 -16.20
CA THR A 147 -27.02 7.91 -14.77
C THR A 147 -28.46 7.46 -14.62
N GLN A 148 -29.35 7.83 -15.55
CA GLN A 148 -30.74 7.37 -15.52
C GLN A 148 -30.86 5.90 -15.89
N TRP A 149 -30.02 5.40 -16.81
CA TRP A 149 -29.96 3.97 -17.14
C TRP A 149 -29.45 3.10 -15.99
N ALA A 150 -28.53 3.63 -15.18
CA ALA A 150 -27.88 2.98 -14.04
C ALA A 150 -28.75 2.91 -12.77
N GLU A 151 -29.78 3.76 -12.68
CA GLU A 151 -30.70 3.86 -11.55
C GLU A 151 -31.48 2.55 -11.35
N GLN A 152 -31.59 2.14 -10.08
CA GLN A 152 -32.32 0.94 -9.66
C GLN A 152 -33.12 1.26 -8.39
N PRO A 153 -34.38 0.79 -8.28
CA PRO A 153 -35.12 0.86 -7.03
C PRO A 153 -34.38 0.12 -5.91
N ILE A 154 -34.19 0.78 -4.76
CA ILE A 154 -33.50 0.17 -3.62
C ILE A 154 -34.54 -0.43 -2.68
N GLU A 155 -34.52 -1.75 -2.54
CA GLU A 155 -35.33 -2.46 -1.55
C GLU A 155 -34.62 -2.47 -0.19
N ILE A 156 -34.89 -1.46 0.64
CA ILE A 156 -34.24 -1.31 1.95
C ILE A 156 -34.35 -2.55 2.86
N PRO A 157 -35.50 -3.24 2.96
CA PRO A 157 -35.58 -4.47 3.75
C PRO A 157 -34.64 -5.57 3.23
N TYR A 158 -34.46 -5.65 1.92
CA TYR A 158 -33.57 -6.60 1.28
C TYR A 158 -32.10 -6.28 1.57
N LEU A 159 -31.72 -5.01 1.44
CA LEU A 159 -30.39 -4.53 1.78
C LEU A 159 -30.02 -4.83 3.23
N LEU A 160 -30.90 -4.50 4.17
CA LEU A 160 -30.66 -4.76 5.59
C LEU A 160 -30.57 -6.25 5.89
N LYS A 161 -31.40 -7.07 5.25
CA LYS A 161 -31.30 -8.54 5.36
C LYS A 161 -29.96 -9.05 4.83
N THR A 162 -29.50 -8.54 3.69
CA THR A 162 -28.23 -8.92 3.07
C THR A 162 -27.05 -8.58 4.00
N VAL A 163 -27.08 -7.39 4.61
CA VAL A 163 -26.07 -6.98 5.61
C VAL A 163 -26.04 -7.96 6.80
N GLU A 164 -27.18 -8.31 7.37
CA GLU A 164 -27.20 -9.25 8.51
C GLU A 164 -26.86 -10.69 8.10
N GLN A 165 -27.18 -11.12 6.88
CA GLN A 165 -26.74 -12.41 6.35
C GLN A 165 -25.22 -12.43 6.17
N PHE A 166 -24.63 -11.35 5.66
CA PHE A 166 -23.18 -11.22 5.55
C PHE A 166 -22.52 -11.30 6.94
N GLU A 167 -23.07 -10.62 7.94
CA GLU A 167 -22.57 -10.66 9.32
C GLU A 167 -22.67 -12.04 10.00
N GLN A 168 -23.50 -12.95 9.49
CA GLN A 168 -23.67 -14.29 10.05
C GLN A 168 -22.87 -15.34 9.27
N ALA A 169 -23.04 -15.36 7.95
CA ALA A 169 -22.47 -16.37 7.07
C ALA A 169 -21.07 -15.99 6.58
N HIS A 170 -20.77 -14.70 6.57
CA HIS A 170 -19.56 -14.11 6.01
C HIS A 170 -19.29 -14.50 4.57
N SER A 171 -20.27 -14.98 3.77
CA SER A 171 -20.11 -15.59 2.44
C SER A 171 -19.77 -14.59 1.32
N ASP A 172 -18.97 -15.00 0.33
CA ASP A 172 -18.64 -14.17 -0.84
C ASP A 172 -19.86 -13.92 -1.73
N LEU A 173 -20.75 -14.90 -1.88
CA LEU A 173 -22.01 -14.74 -2.61
C LEU A 173 -22.84 -13.57 -2.03
N VAL A 174 -22.97 -13.53 -0.70
CA VAL A 174 -23.69 -12.47 0.01
C VAL A 174 -22.92 -11.14 -0.05
N ALA A 175 -21.59 -11.20 -0.05
CA ALA A 175 -20.74 -10.02 -0.22
C ALA A 175 -20.95 -9.36 -1.58
N ARG A 176 -20.94 -10.14 -2.68
CA ARG A 176 -21.21 -9.66 -4.05
C ARG A 176 -22.59 -9.06 -4.15
N GLU A 177 -23.60 -9.71 -3.58
CA GLU A 177 -24.96 -9.18 -3.52
C GLU A 177 -25.08 -7.86 -2.74
N LEU A 178 -24.29 -7.70 -1.66
CA LEU A 178 -24.24 -6.43 -0.94
C LEU A 178 -23.55 -5.35 -1.78
N ILE A 179 -22.51 -5.68 -2.54
CA ILE A 179 -21.85 -4.76 -3.47
C ILE A 179 -22.80 -4.31 -4.58
N ASP A 180 -23.54 -5.22 -5.20
CA ASP A 180 -24.52 -4.89 -6.24
C ASP A 180 -25.55 -3.85 -5.76
N GLN A 181 -25.98 -3.98 -4.50
CA GLN A 181 -26.89 -3.03 -3.86
C GLN A 181 -26.20 -1.72 -3.48
N LEU A 182 -24.90 -1.74 -3.15
CA LEU A 182 -24.11 -0.53 -2.92
C LEU A 182 -23.92 0.29 -4.19
N GLU A 183 -23.68 -0.37 -5.32
CA GLU A 183 -23.66 0.30 -6.61
C GLU A 183 -25.02 0.91 -6.91
N ALA A 184 -26.12 0.19 -6.67
CA ALA A 184 -27.46 0.73 -6.84
C ALA A 184 -27.69 1.99 -6.00
N LEU A 185 -27.18 2.03 -4.77
CA LEU A 185 -27.22 3.22 -3.91
C LEU A 185 -26.39 4.38 -4.47
N ALA A 186 -25.23 4.13 -5.06
CA ALA A 186 -24.33 5.16 -5.59
C ALA A 186 -24.94 5.95 -6.76
N TYR A 187 -25.82 5.32 -7.54
CA TYR A 187 -26.53 5.96 -8.67
C TYR A 187 -27.93 6.47 -8.31
N SER A 188 -28.34 6.39 -7.04
CA SER A 188 -29.61 6.95 -6.59
C SER A 188 -29.57 8.47 -6.57
N ARG A 189 -30.68 9.11 -6.96
CA ARG A 189 -30.82 10.58 -6.92
C ARG A 189 -31.09 11.12 -5.51
N GLN A 190 -31.26 10.23 -4.53
CA GLN A 190 -31.65 10.59 -3.18
C GLN A 190 -30.39 10.88 -2.35
N PRO A 191 -30.24 12.07 -1.74
CA PRO A 191 -29.07 12.37 -0.91
C PRO A 191 -28.88 11.39 0.26
N SER A 192 -29.98 10.84 0.79
CA SER A 192 -29.97 9.82 1.85
C SER A 192 -29.38 8.48 1.40
N ALA A 193 -29.53 8.11 0.11
CA ALA A 193 -28.91 6.93 -0.47
C ALA A 193 -27.39 7.09 -0.60
N GLU A 194 -26.91 8.28 -0.96
CA GLU A 194 -25.46 8.58 -0.97
C GLU A 194 -24.86 8.46 0.43
N VAL A 195 -25.56 8.96 1.46
CA VAL A 195 -25.14 8.81 2.85
C VAL A 195 -25.10 7.33 3.25
N LEU A 196 -26.11 6.54 2.90
CA LEU A 196 -26.14 5.10 3.18
C LEU A 196 -24.99 4.35 2.49
N ALA A 197 -24.78 4.60 1.20
CA ALA A 197 -23.67 4.03 0.43
C ALA A 197 -22.32 4.36 1.10
N ARG A 198 -22.13 5.61 1.51
CA ARG A 198 -20.92 6.06 2.19
C ARG A 198 -20.69 5.35 3.52
N MET A 199 -21.76 5.16 4.32
CA MET A 199 -21.65 4.45 5.60
C MET A 199 -21.31 2.98 5.40
N ILE A 200 -21.96 2.29 4.46
CA ILE A 200 -21.63 0.89 4.17
C ILE A 200 -20.20 0.77 3.63
N ASN A 201 -19.79 1.64 2.69
CA ASN A 201 -18.40 1.68 2.20
C ASN A 201 -17.39 1.88 3.35
N THR A 202 -17.68 2.80 4.27
CA THR A 202 -16.79 3.12 5.41
C THR A 202 -16.60 1.92 6.34
N HIS A 203 -17.64 1.10 6.52
CA HIS A 203 -17.64 0.04 7.52
C HIS A 203 -17.44 -1.38 6.98
N TYR A 204 -17.78 -1.64 5.72
CA TYR A 204 -17.69 -2.96 5.09
C TYR A 204 -16.67 -3.01 3.93
N ARG A 205 -16.20 -1.86 3.44
CA ARG A 205 -15.10 -1.75 2.46
C ARG A 205 -13.95 -0.90 2.99
N ASN A 206 -13.59 -1.08 4.26
CA ASN A 206 -12.48 -0.35 4.89
C ASN A 206 -11.11 -0.90 4.43
N ALA A 207 -10.03 -0.21 4.81
CA ALA A 207 -8.68 -0.69 4.60
C ALA A 207 -8.45 -2.02 5.33
N ASN A 208 -8.00 -3.02 4.59
CA ASN A 208 -7.59 -4.36 5.05
C ASN A 208 -6.06 -4.53 5.14
N VAL A 209 -5.29 -3.51 4.74
CA VAL A 209 -3.84 -3.42 4.96
C VAL A 209 -3.52 -2.09 5.62
N ARG A 210 -2.71 -2.10 6.67
CA ARG A 210 -2.23 -0.89 7.34
C ARG A 210 -0.76 -0.97 7.64
N LEU A 211 -0.06 0.13 7.40
CA LEU A 211 1.36 0.27 7.66
C LEU A 211 1.61 1.58 8.40
N THR A 212 2.40 1.52 9.47
CA THR A 212 2.88 2.71 10.19
C THR A 212 4.38 2.60 10.38
N LEU A 213 5.09 3.67 10.04
CA LEU A 213 6.55 3.79 10.16
C LEU A 213 6.88 5.01 11.00
N SER A 214 7.82 4.87 11.93
CA SER A 214 8.36 6.01 12.67
C SER A 214 9.41 6.75 11.86
N GLY A 215 9.53 8.07 12.06
CA GLY A 215 10.64 8.86 11.52
C GLY A 215 11.99 8.35 12.02
N GLN A 216 12.04 7.79 13.24
CA GLN A 216 13.23 7.15 13.78
C GLN A 216 13.67 5.95 12.94
N LEU A 217 12.76 5.04 12.58
CA LEU A 217 13.08 3.90 11.71
C LEU A 217 13.59 4.35 10.35
N LEU A 218 13.00 5.40 9.77
CA LEU A 218 13.47 5.94 8.49
C LEU A 218 14.90 6.47 8.60
N ASN A 219 15.23 7.16 9.70
CA ASN A 219 16.59 7.61 9.97
C ASN A 219 17.56 6.43 10.20
N ASP A 220 17.16 5.41 10.96
CA ASP A 220 17.96 4.21 11.19
C ASP A 220 18.21 3.41 9.88
N LEU A 221 17.30 3.53 8.90
CA LEU A 221 17.43 2.95 7.55
C LEU A 221 18.23 3.80 6.57
N MET A 222 18.59 5.05 6.94
CA MET A 222 19.40 5.89 6.06
C MET A 222 20.81 5.28 5.89
N PRO A 223 21.32 5.25 4.65
CA PRO A 223 22.64 4.71 4.39
C PRO A 223 23.72 5.64 4.94
N THR A 224 24.75 5.08 5.56
CA THR A 224 25.98 5.82 5.82
C THR A 224 26.72 6.06 4.49
N LEU A 225 26.92 7.33 4.13
CA LEU A 225 27.63 7.68 2.90
C LEU A 225 29.14 7.62 3.14
N GLN A 226 29.86 6.96 2.23
CA GLN A 226 31.33 6.98 2.25
C GLN A 226 31.85 8.36 1.82
N PRO A 227 33.00 8.83 2.36
CA PRO A 227 33.61 10.07 1.93
C PRO A 227 33.87 10.04 0.41
N MET A 228 33.41 11.08 -0.28
CA MET A 228 33.55 11.19 -1.73
C MET A 228 34.73 12.09 -2.06
N ARG A 229 35.65 11.59 -2.90
CA ARG A 229 36.74 12.40 -3.46
C ARG A 229 36.46 12.76 -4.91
N GLN A 230 36.66 14.03 -5.25
CA GLN A 230 36.42 14.55 -6.59
C GLN A 230 37.58 15.46 -7.02
N GLU A 231 37.94 15.40 -8.30
CA GLU A 231 38.84 16.39 -8.90
C GLU A 231 38.08 17.70 -9.13
N ILE A 232 38.70 18.82 -8.75
CA ILE A 232 38.23 20.17 -9.09
C ILE A 232 38.92 20.57 -10.40
N ARG A 233 38.13 20.96 -11.40
CA ARG A 233 38.57 21.68 -12.59
C ARG A 233 37.57 22.78 -12.87
N ASP A 234 37.87 24.00 -12.45
CA ASP A 234 36.93 25.12 -12.52
C ASP A 234 37.64 26.42 -12.95
N THR A 235 36.86 27.46 -13.22
CA THR A 235 37.33 28.82 -13.43
C THR A 235 36.59 29.78 -12.51
N ILE A 236 37.31 30.35 -11.54
CA ILE A 236 36.76 31.29 -10.55
C ILE A 236 37.32 32.68 -10.85
N LEU A 237 36.43 33.64 -11.12
CA LEU A 237 36.80 35.04 -11.47
C LEU A 237 37.91 35.14 -12.55
N GLY A 238 37.84 34.24 -13.54
CA GLY A 238 38.79 34.16 -14.66
C GLY A 238 40.12 33.44 -14.36
N ALA A 239 40.35 32.98 -13.13
CA ALA A 239 41.51 32.15 -12.79
C ALA A 239 41.17 30.66 -12.97
N LYS A 240 42.04 29.90 -13.64
CA LYS A 240 41.88 28.43 -13.76
C LYS A 240 42.24 27.78 -12.43
N VAL A 241 41.33 26.99 -11.87
CA VAL A 241 41.47 26.33 -10.57
C VAL A 241 41.49 24.81 -10.79
N VAL A 242 42.52 24.14 -10.28
CA VAL A 242 42.64 22.68 -10.32
C VAL A 242 42.97 22.16 -8.93
N GLY A 243 42.41 21.02 -8.54
CA GLY A 243 42.68 20.47 -7.21
C GLY A 243 41.90 19.21 -6.90
N ASP A 244 41.87 18.86 -5.63
CA ASP A 244 41.09 17.77 -5.08
C ASP A 244 40.13 18.28 -3.99
N ASN A 245 38.98 17.62 -3.89
CA ASN A 245 37.98 17.86 -2.87
C ASN A 245 37.59 16.55 -2.22
N GLU A 246 37.50 16.54 -0.89
CA GLU A 246 36.92 15.45 -0.12
C GLU A 246 35.66 15.95 0.60
N THR A 247 34.53 15.29 0.35
CA THR A 247 33.23 15.64 0.93
C THR A 247 32.72 14.49 1.79
N ARG A 248 32.27 14.83 3.00
CA ARG A 248 31.53 13.94 3.89
C ARG A 248 30.12 14.48 4.04
N THR A 249 29.12 13.61 4.03
CA THR A 249 27.72 14.01 4.10
C THR A 249 26.96 13.05 4.98
N ASP A 250 26.25 13.61 5.95
CA ASP A 250 25.32 12.91 6.81
C ASP A 250 23.90 13.20 6.32
N LEU A 251 23.07 12.15 6.26
CA LEU A 251 21.69 12.26 5.81
C LEU A 251 20.75 12.02 6.99
N ARG A 252 19.67 12.80 7.05
CA ARG A 252 18.58 12.61 8.01
C ARG A 252 17.23 12.85 7.35
N VAL A 253 16.20 12.20 7.88
CA VAL A 253 14.81 12.37 7.46
C VAL A 253 14.04 13.12 8.53
N GLN A 254 13.37 14.19 8.13
CA GLN A 254 12.38 14.91 8.93
C GLN A 254 10.99 14.63 8.37
N LEU A 255 10.03 14.33 9.24
CA LEU A 255 8.63 14.19 8.85
C LEU A 255 7.91 15.54 8.98
N LEU A 256 7.12 15.88 7.95
CA LEU A 256 6.36 17.12 7.89
C LEU A 256 4.86 16.79 7.97
N GLU A 257 4.16 17.38 8.93
CA GLU A 257 2.74 17.07 9.15
C GLU A 257 1.91 17.35 7.89
N ASP A 258 1.20 16.33 7.41
CA ASP A 258 0.28 16.41 6.28
C ASP A 258 -0.83 15.38 6.51
N SER A 259 -2.10 15.81 6.47
CA SER A 259 -3.24 14.96 6.78
C SER A 259 -3.71 14.09 5.60
N GLN A 260 -3.17 14.29 4.40
CA GLN A 260 -3.63 13.64 3.18
C GLN A 260 -2.50 12.94 2.41
N ARG A 261 -1.24 13.20 2.76
CA ARG A 261 -0.07 12.71 2.03
C ARG A 261 1.05 12.26 2.95
N LEU A 262 1.94 11.44 2.41
CA LEU A 262 3.24 11.19 3.05
C LEU A 262 4.16 12.34 2.67
N HIS A 263 4.71 13.06 3.64
CA HIS A 263 5.52 14.23 3.40
C HIS A 263 6.77 14.17 4.28
N LEU A 264 7.91 13.98 3.64
CA LEU A 264 9.19 13.90 4.33
C LEU A 264 10.22 14.80 3.65
N ARG A 265 11.10 15.37 4.47
CA ARG A 265 12.25 16.16 4.04
C ARG A 265 13.51 15.38 4.32
N ILE A 266 14.33 15.20 3.30
CA ILE A 266 15.68 14.67 3.43
C ILE A 266 16.61 15.87 3.62
N HIS A 267 17.27 15.95 4.76
CA HIS A 267 18.34 16.90 5.00
C HIS A 267 19.69 16.22 4.78
N ALA A 268 20.59 16.92 4.11
CA ALA A 268 21.97 16.54 3.90
C ALA A 268 22.88 17.59 4.51
N ASP A 269 23.57 17.23 5.59
CA ASP A 269 24.56 18.07 6.25
C ASP A 269 25.95 17.63 5.78
N GLY A 270 26.68 18.51 5.12
CA GLY A 270 27.93 18.17 4.44
C GLY A 270 29.10 19.04 4.84
N HIS A 271 30.27 18.41 4.94
CA HIS A 271 31.55 19.08 5.17
C HIS A 271 32.48 18.77 4.01
N THR A 272 33.12 19.81 3.47
CA THR A 272 34.00 19.68 2.33
C THR A 272 35.36 20.30 2.64
N ASN A 273 36.42 19.57 2.30
CA ASN A 273 37.80 20.01 2.40
C ASN A 273 38.42 19.96 1.03
N SER A 274 38.85 21.12 0.51
CA SER A 274 39.49 21.21 -0.79
C SER A 274 40.94 21.67 -0.67
N ARG A 275 41.75 21.22 -1.62
CA ARG A 275 43.11 21.71 -1.86
C ARG A 275 43.18 22.09 -3.32
N THR A 276 43.39 23.37 -3.60
CA THR A 276 43.38 23.85 -4.98
C THR A 276 44.60 24.69 -5.30
N VAL A 277 44.95 24.68 -6.58
CA VAL A 277 45.93 25.56 -7.21
C VAL A 277 45.19 26.40 -8.22
N SER A 278 45.21 27.72 -8.04
CA SER A 278 44.68 28.65 -9.03
C SER A 278 45.79 29.35 -9.80
N ARG A 279 45.60 29.52 -11.10
CA ARG A 279 46.55 30.18 -12.00
C ARG A 279 45.89 31.37 -12.70
N LYS A 280 46.49 32.55 -12.56
CA LYS A 280 46.10 33.79 -13.26
C LYS A 280 47.36 34.52 -13.71
N GLY A 281 47.63 34.51 -15.01
CA GLY A 281 48.89 35.01 -15.57
C GLY A 281 50.11 34.24 -15.03
N PRO A 282 51.17 34.92 -14.54
CA PRO A 282 52.39 34.30 -14.03
C PRO A 282 52.27 33.79 -12.59
N VAL A 283 51.12 33.98 -11.93
CA VAL A 283 50.95 33.69 -10.50
C VAL A 283 50.22 32.36 -10.29
N ARG A 284 50.74 31.56 -9.36
CA ARG A 284 50.13 30.35 -8.83
C ARG A 284 49.83 30.52 -7.35
N LEU A 285 48.59 30.24 -6.95
CA LEU A 285 48.12 30.36 -5.57
C LEU A 285 47.65 28.98 -5.10
N TRP A 286 48.19 28.49 -3.98
CA TRP A 286 47.72 27.29 -3.32
C TRP A 286 46.75 27.68 -2.20
N SER A 287 45.53 27.16 -2.25
CA SER A 287 44.53 27.35 -1.19
C SER A 287 44.16 26.02 -0.54
N ARG A 288 43.74 26.13 0.72
CA ARG A 288 43.00 25.09 1.42
C ARG A 288 41.70 25.69 1.90
N ASP A 289 40.58 25.12 1.47
CA ASP A 289 39.26 25.62 1.81
C ASP A 289 38.51 24.57 2.62
N GLN A 290 37.76 25.04 3.61
CA GLN A 290 36.85 24.24 4.40
C GLN A 290 35.47 24.88 4.26
N SER A 291 34.48 24.12 3.83
CA SER A 291 33.12 24.61 3.72
C SER A 291 32.13 23.60 4.28
N GLU A 292 31.03 24.11 4.78
CA GLU A 292 29.88 23.37 5.25
C GLU A 292 28.71 23.70 4.35
N PHE A 293 27.87 22.72 4.06
CA PHE A 293 26.62 22.93 3.36
C PHE A 293 25.47 22.17 4.02
N GLN A 294 24.28 22.73 3.88
CA GLN A 294 23.04 22.08 4.25
C GLN A 294 22.17 22.07 3.00
N ALA A 295 21.66 20.90 2.63
CA ALA A 295 20.78 20.74 1.49
C ALA A 295 19.52 19.97 1.86
N ASP A 296 18.38 20.49 1.45
CA ASP A 296 17.05 19.97 1.78
C ASP A 296 16.32 19.58 0.51
N LYS A 297 15.65 18.42 0.55
CA LYS A 297 14.79 17.95 -0.54
C LYS A 297 13.53 17.31 0.01
N ASP A 298 12.37 17.76 -0.49
CA ASP A 298 11.08 17.26 -0.05
C ASP A 298 10.60 16.13 -0.97
N LEU A 299 10.11 15.06 -0.36
CA LEU A 299 9.48 13.92 -1.00
C LEU A 299 8.03 13.87 -0.50
N ILE A 300 7.11 13.90 -1.46
CA ILE A 300 5.67 13.86 -1.23
C ILE A 300 5.13 12.62 -1.95
N VAL A 301 4.42 11.76 -1.23
CA VAL A 301 3.71 10.60 -1.82
C VAL A 301 2.22 10.79 -1.58
N SER A 302 1.44 10.69 -2.65
CA SER A 302 -0.02 10.72 -2.62
C SER A 302 -0.59 9.58 -3.47
N SER A 303 -1.92 9.49 -3.53
CA SER A 303 -2.62 8.59 -4.45
C SER A 303 -2.36 8.88 -5.93
N GLU A 304 -1.87 10.07 -6.28
CA GLU A 304 -1.57 10.47 -7.66
C GLU A 304 -0.12 10.11 -8.06
N GLY A 305 0.68 9.62 -7.12
CA GLY A 305 2.05 9.20 -7.34
C GLY A 305 3.05 9.86 -6.40
N ILE A 306 4.32 9.80 -6.79
CA ILE A 306 5.45 10.31 -6.01
C ILE A 306 5.95 11.61 -6.64
N TYR A 307 5.93 12.67 -5.85
CA TYR A 307 6.37 14.01 -6.23
C TYR A 307 7.61 14.39 -5.43
N VAL A 308 8.59 14.94 -6.13
CA VAL A 308 9.85 15.35 -5.52
C VAL A 308 10.14 16.79 -5.88
N THR A 309 10.47 17.61 -4.88
CA THR A 309 10.84 19.01 -5.12
C THR A 309 12.30 19.12 -5.58
N HIS A 310 12.67 20.28 -6.13
CA HIS A 310 14.08 20.59 -6.40
C HIS A 310 14.82 20.77 -5.07
N ALA A 311 16.04 20.24 -4.95
CA ALA A 311 16.83 20.45 -3.75
C ALA A 311 17.19 21.93 -3.55
N THR A 312 17.08 22.40 -2.32
CA THR A 312 17.56 23.73 -1.91
C THR A 312 18.82 23.55 -1.07
N ALA A 313 19.81 24.45 -1.22
CA ALA A 313 21.05 24.34 -0.47
C ALA A 313 21.54 25.70 0.04
N GLN A 314 22.15 25.69 1.22
CA GLN A 314 22.89 26.79 1.81
C GLN A 314 24.33 26.34 2.07
N SER A 315 25.28 27.28 2.02
CA SER A 315 26.69 26.95 2.29
C SER A 315 27.40 28.08 2.99
N GLN A 316 28.28 27.72 3.91
CA GLN A 316 29.22 28.62 4.57
C GLN A 316 30.62 28.03 4.49
N GLY A 317 31.66 28.85 4.59
CA GLY A 317 33.01 28.33 4.47
C GLY A 317 34.09 29.39 4.58
N GLU A 318 35.31 28.92 4.78
CA GLU A 318 36.52 29.71 4.92
C GLU A 318 37.61 29.21 3.99
N SER A 319 38.41 30.14 3.49
CA SER A 319 39.52 29.87 2.58
C SER A 319 40.83 30.39 3.19
N LYS A 320 41.82 29.51 3.27
CA LYS A 320 43.18 29.86 3.72
C LYS A 320 44.14 29.76 2.53
N LEU A 321 44.74 30.90 2.20
CA LEU A 321 45.83 30.97 1.24
C LEU A 321 47.10 30.42 1.89
N MET A 322 47.63 29.34 1.33
CA MET A 322 48.79 28.64 1.89
C MET A 322 50.08 29.16 1.29
N GLU A 323 50.14 29.28 -0.03
CA GLU A 323 51.36 29.64 -0.75
C GLU A 323 51.03 30.47 -1.99
N VAL A 324 51.94 31.39 -2.34
CA VAL A 324 51.89 32.20 -3.56
C VAL A 324 53.24 32.08 -4.25
N ARG A 325 53.25 31.59 -5.49
CA ARG A 325 54.45 31.56 -6.35
C ARG A 325 54.24 32.38 -7.61
N SER A 326 55.32 32.94 -8.12
CA SER A 326 55.35 33.66 -9.38
C SER A 326 56.32 32.97 -10.34
N ASP A 327 55.98 32.91 -11.62
CA ASP A 327 56.90 32.44 -12.66
C ASP A 327 58.15 33.35 -12.79
N PHE A 328 58.14 34.54 -12.14
CA PHE A 328 59.27 35.47 -12.03
C PHE A 328 60.08 35.35 -10.72
N ASP A 329 59.88 34.30 -9.93
CA ASP A 329 60.58 34.10 -8.64
C ASP A 329 62.12 34.00 -8.79
N GLN A 330 62.64 33.79 -10.01
CA GLN A 330 64.06 33.77 -10.35
C GLN A 330 64.69 35.17 -10.49
N ILE A 331 63.89 36.24 -10.53
CA ILE A 331 64.35 37.63 -10.66
C ILE A 331 64.14 38.35 -9.31
N PRO A 332 65.21 38.71 -8.59
CA PRO A 332 65.11 39.41 -7.31
C PRO A 332 64.31 40.72 -7.43
N ILE A 333 63.52 41.06 -6.40
CA ILE A 333 62.62 42.24 -6.32
C ILE A 333 61.32 42.09 -7.13
N LEU A 334 61.37 41.70 -8.41
CA LEU A 334 60.18 41.49 -9.26
C LEU A 334 59.27 40.37 -8.73
N GLY A 335 59.84 39.26 -8.27
CA GLY A 335 59.07 38.18 -7.63
C GLY A 335 58.37 38.61 -6.34
N TRP A 336 58.97 39.49 -5.53
CA TRP A 336 58.38 39.95 -4.27
C TRP A 336 57.20 40.92 -4.48
N VAL A 337 57.32 41.86 -5.42
CA VAL A 337 56.25 42.81 -5.75
C VAL A 337 55.04 42.09 -6.33
N ILE A 338 55.24 41.14 -7.25
CA ILE A 338 54.15 40.35 -7.85
C ILE A 338 53.44 39.50 -6.78
N ARG A 339 54.17 38.96 -5.79
CA ARG A 339 53.57 38.24 -4.66
C ARG A 339 52.77 39.14 -3.72
N GLN A 340 53.23 40.38 -3.46
CA GLN A 340 52.48 41.34 -2.63
C GLN A 340 51.23 41.82 -3.35
N MET A 341 51.32 42.20 -4.63
CA MET A 341 50.16 42.55 -5.44
C MET A 341 49.15 41.41 -5.54
N ALA A 342 49.60 40.17 -5.69
CA ALA A 342 48.71 39.00 -5.69
C ALA A 342 48.05 38.75 -4.33
N ARG A 343 48.74 39.02 -3.21
CA ARG A 343 48.16 38.94 -1.87
C ARG A 343 47.17 40.06 -1.62
N ASP A 344 47.48 41.30 -1.99
CA ASP A 344 46.61 42.46 -1.84
C ASP A 344 45.35 42.35 -2.70
N GLU A 345 45.50 41.89 -3.94
CA GLU A 345 44.38 41.57 -4.84
C GLU A 345 43.52 40.42 -4.29
N HIS A 346 44.15 39.40 -3.71
CA HIS A 346 43.41 38.33 -3.04
C HIS A 346 42.69 38.83 -1.77
N HIS A 347 43.30 39.73 -1.01
CA HIS A 347 42.68 40.35 0.17
C HIS A 347 41.50 41.25 -0.20
N SER A 348 41.61 42.04 -1.27
CA SER A 348 40.54 42.93 -1.77
C SER A 348 39.37 42.14 -2.37
N GLN A 349 39.63 40.96 -2.95
CA GLN A 349 38.61 40.11 -3.60
C GLN A 349 38.07 38.98 -2.73
N ARG A 350 38.57 38.82 -1.49
CA ARG A 350 38.18 37.73 -0.57
C ARG A 350 36.67 37.53 -0.46
N SER A 351 35.90 38.61 -0.31
CA SER A 351 34.43 38.53 -0.18
C SER A 351 33.76 38.03 -1.46
N ARG A 352 34.27 38.43 -2.64
CA ARG A 352 33.72 38.02 -3.95
C ARG A 352 34.09 36.57 -4.27
N VAL A 353 35.33 36.17 -4.01
CA VAL A 353 35.78 34.77 -4.14
C VAL A 353 34.97 33.88 -3.21
N ARG A 354 34.78 34.28 -1.94
CA ARG A 354 33.97 33.54 -0.98
C ARG A 354 32.53 33.36 -1.45
N ALA A 355 31.89 34.42 -1.96
CA ALA A 355 30.52 34.35 -2.47
C ALA A 355 30.40 33.42 -3.69
N GLU A 356 31.36 33.45 -4.62
CA GLU A 356 31.36 32.56 -5.78
C GLU A 356 31.61 31.10 -5.39
N THR A 357 32.57 30.83 -4.51
CA THR A 357 32.82 29.49 -3.97
C THR A 357 31.59 28.94 -3.24
N GLN A 358 30.94 29.75 -2.39
CA GLN A 358 29.68 29.36 -1.73
C GLN A 358 28.58 29.05 -2.74
N LYS A 359 28.43 29.87 -3.79
CA LYS A 359 27.47 29.59 -4.87
C LYS A 359 27.77 28.25 -5.55
N ARG A 360 29.04 27.93 -5.82
CA ARG A 360 29.45 26.65 -6.42
C ARG A 360 29.17 25.47 -5.50
N VAL A 361 29.52 25.55 -4.22
CA VAL A 361 29.24 24.52 -3.22
C VAL A 361 27.73 24.27 -3.14
N ARG A 362 26.89 25.31 -3.10
CA ARG A 362 25.42 25.16 -3.13
C ARG A 362 24.93 24.45 -4.39
N GLN A 363 25.36 24.88 -5.57
CA GLN A 363 24.95 24.27 -6.84
C GLN A 363 25.34 22.80 -6.92
N GLN A 364 26.56 22.46 -6.49
CA GLN A 364 27.05 21.09 -6.46
C GLN A 364 26.29 20.23 -5.43
N ALA A 365 26.04 20.76 -4.23
CA ALA A 365 25.26 20.07 -3.20
C ALA A 365 23.83 19.77 -3.66
N THR A 366 23.14 20.76 -4.24
CA THR A 366 21.81 20.59 -4.84
C THR A 366 21.82 19.53 -5.93
N ALA A 367 22.71 19.65 -6.93
CA ALA A 367 22.77 18.72 -8.05
C ALA A 367 23.09 17.28 -7.63
N GLN A 368 24.00 17.12 -6.66
CA GLN A 368 24.39 15.82 -6.14
C GLN A 368 23.27 15.17 -5.32
N LEU A 369 22.59 15.94 -4.47
CA LEU A 369 21.45 15.47 -3.70
C LEU A 369 20.30 15.08 -4.64
N ASP A 370 20.02 15.90 -5.65
CA ASP A 370 19.01 15.61 -6.67
C ASP A 370 19.28 14.30 -7.40
N LYS A 371 20.50 14.13 -7.91
CA LYS A 371 20.93 12.93 -8.63
C LYS A 371 20.86 11.68 -7.74
N SER A 372 21.33 11.78 -6.50
CA SER A 372 21.43 10.63 -5.59
C SER A 372 20.05 10.15 -5.13
N ILE A 373 19.12 11.08 -4.86
CA ILE A 373 17.75 10.74 -4.48
C ILE A 373 16.99 10.19 -5.68
N HIS A 374 17.08 10.83 -6.85
CA HIS A 374 16.36 10.39 -8.04
C HIS A 374 16.73 8.96 -8.45
N GLN A 375 18.02 8.63 -8.54
CA GLN A 375 18.48 7.28 -8.88
C GLN A 375 17.96 6.20 -7.92
N ARG A 376 17.94 6.50 -6.61
CA ARG A 376 17.46 5.57 -5.59
C ARG A 376 15.94 5.42 -5.61
N LEU A 377 15.24 6.53 -5.84
CA LEU A 377 13.79 6.55 -5.90
C LEU A 377 13.28 5.76 -7.11
N THR A 378 13.81 6.02 -8.31
CA THR A 378 13.42 5.28 -9.53
C THR A 378 13.67 3.78 -9.39
N GLY A 379 14.79 3.38 -8.76
CA GLY A 379 15.05 1.97 -8.49
C GLY A 379 14.06 1.34 -7.50
N ALA A 380 13.66 2.08 -6.46
CA ALA A 380 12.69 1.63 -5.47
C ALA A 380 11.26 1.59 -6.05
N GLU A 381 10.87 2.60 -6.81
CA GLU A 381 9.61 2.70 -7.55
C GLU A 381 9.45 1.52 -8.50
N ASN A 382 10.42 1.30 -9.39
CA ASN A 382 10.36 0.20 -10.35
C ASN A 382 10.25 -1.16 -9.65
N LYS A 383 10.98 -1.36 -8.54
CA LYS A 383 10.91 -2.60 -7.77
C LYS A 383 9.54 -2.77 -7.13
N MET A 384 9.00 -1.72 -6.52
CA MET A 384 7.67 -1.74 -5.91
C MET A 384 6.58 -2.00 -6.96
N GLU A 385 6.66 -1.33 -8.11
CA GLU A 385 5.73 -1.51 -9.22
C GLU A 385 5.74 -2.96 -9.70
N GLN A 386 6.92 -3.52 -9.99
CA GLN A 386 7.05 -4.87 -10.54
C GLN A 386 6.74 -6.00 -9.55
N THR A 387 7.08 -5.81 -8.27
CA THR A 387 7.01 -6.90 -7.27
C THR A 387 5.71 -6.88 -6.46
N LEU A 388 5.06 -5.71 -6.33
CA LEU A 388 3.89 -5.55 -5.46
C LEU A 388 2.68 -5.01 -6.20
N VAL A 389 2.81 -3.93 -7.00
CA VAL A 389 1.64 -3.25 -7.59
C VAL A 389 1.12 -4.00 -8.81
N GLU A 390 1.97 -4.27 -9.79
CA GLU A 390 1.58 -4.90 -11.05
C GLU A 390 0.97 -6.31 -10.89
N PRO A 391 1.46 -7.16 -9.98
CA PRO A 391 0.84 -8.47 -9.73
C PRO A 391 -0.57 -8.32 -9.18
N LEU A 392 -0.78 -7.37 -8.25
CA LEU A 392 -2.11 -7.07 -7.71
C LEU A 392 -3.03 -6.47 -8.77
N ARG A 393 -2.52 -5.58 -9.63
CA ARG A 393 -3.27 -4.99 -10.74
C ARG A 393 -3.69 -6.06 -11.77
N THR A 394 -2.81 -7.02 -12.05
CA THR A 394 -3.11 -8.16 -12.94
C THR A 394 -4.27 -9.01 -12.41
N LEU A 395 -4.38 -9.13 -11.08
CA LEU A 395 -5.49 -9.79 -10.39
C LEU A 395 -6.68 -8.86 -10.12
N GLN A 396 -6.72 -7.66 -10.71
CA GLN A 396 -7.78 -6.65 -10.49
C GLN A 396 -7.94 -6.20 -9.02
N LEU A 397 -6.86 -6.28 -8.24
CA LEU A 397 -6.79 -5.90 -6.83
C LEU A 397 -5.95 -4.63 -6.62
N ASP A 398 -6.25 -3.60 -7.41
CA ASP A 398 -5.49 -2.36 -7.36
C ASP A 398 -5.45 -1.77 -5.93
N PRO A 399 -4.26 -1.54 -5.34
CA PRO A 399 -4.13 -1.04 -3.98
C PRO A 399 -4.72 0.36 -3.79
N LYS A 400 -5.98 0.44 -3.36
CA LYS A 400 -6.63 1.74 -3.12
C LYS A 400 -6.22 2.35 -1.79
N ALA A 401 -5.56 3.51 -1.85
CA ALA A 401 -5.22 4.27 -0.66
C ALA A 401 -6.47 4.90 -0.02
N ILE A 402 -6.87 4.39 1.14
CA ILE A 402 -7.96 4.94 1.95
C ILE A 402 -7.47 6.16 2.76
N GLU A 403 -6.21 6.12 3.20
CA GLU A 403 -5.58 7.21 3.93
C GLU A 403 -4.06 7.14 3.76
N MET A 404 -3.46 8.29 3.53
CA MET A 404 -2.02 8.52 3.69
C MET A 404 -1.87 9.76 4.58
N LYS A 405 -1.04 9.67 5.61
CA LYS A 405 -0.86 10.77 6.56
C LYS A 405 0.54 10.77 7.13
N THR A 406 1.03 11.98 7.38
CA THR A 406 2.25 12.23 8.14
C THR A 406 1.95 13.01 9.40
N THR A 407 2.51 12.56 10.52
CA THR A 407 2.65 13.36 11.75
C THR A 407 4.11 13.71 11.95
N LYS A 408 4.44 14.52 12.96
CA LYS A 408 5.82 14.82 13.35
C LYS A 408 6.69 13.58 13.57
N ASP A 409 6.07 12.46 13.99
CA ASP A 409 6.81 11.28 14.41
C ASP A 409 6.58 10.06 13.52
N ARG A 410 5.52 10.04 12.69
CA ARG A 410 5.10 8.84 11.97
C ARG A 410 4.51 9.11 10.58
N LEU A 411 4.77 8.17 9.68
CA LEU A 411 4.02 7.95 8.45
C LEU A 411 2.98 6.87 8.69
N ALA A 412 1.75 7.08 8.24
CA ALA A 412 0.67 6.11 8.32
C ALA A 412 0.01 5.95 6.94
N MET A 413 -0.17 4.70 6.53
CA MET A 413 -0.84 4.32 5.29
C MET A 413 -1.90 3.26 5.56
N ARG A 414 -3.03 3.38 4.86
CA ARG A 414 -4.14 2.43 4.91
C ARG A 414 -4.57 2.13 3.48
N PHE A 415 -4.45 0.87 3.10
CA PHE A 415 -4.81 0.39 1.76
C PHE A 415 -5.97 -0.59 1.83
N ARG A 416 -6.79 -0.56 0.79
CA ARG A 416 -7.80 -1.56 0.50
C ARG A 416 -7.32 -2.38 -0.69
N LEU A 417 -7.06 -3.66 -0.44
CA LEU A 417 -6.82 -4.69 -1.45
C LEU A 417 -8.13 -5.43 -1.69
N ALA A 418 -8.90 -4.97 -2.66
CA ALA A 418 -10.19 -5.54 -3.03
C ALA A 418 -10.53 -5.05 -4.44
N SER A 419 -11.14 -5.92 -5.25
CA SER A 419 -11.77 -5.50 -6.49
C SER A 419 -12.99 -4.61 -6.20
N GLU A 420 -13.62 -4.07 -7.25
CA GLU A 420 -14.84 -3.29 -7.06
C GLU A 420 -16.02 -4.16 -6.57
N GLU A 421 -16.03 -5.45 -6.92
CA GLU A 421 -17.04 -6.44 -6.54
C GLU A 421 -16.80 -7.09 -5.15
N GLN A 422 -15.76 -6.66 -4.43
CA GLN A 422 -15.37 -7.26 -3.16
C GLN A 422 -15.55 -6.32 -1.96
N LEU A 423 -15.95 -6.92 -0.84
CA LEU A 423 -15.89 -6.30 0.48
C LEU A 423 -14.45 -6.31 1.03
N ALA A 424 -14.23 -5.63 2.14
CA ALA A 424 -12.93 -5.59 2.80
C ALA A 424 -13.09 -5.64 4.33
N ALA A 425 -12.11 -5.15 5.08
CA ALA A 425 -12.13 -5.29 6.53
C ALA A 425 -13.34 -4.59 7.15
N TYR A 426 -14.04 -5.32 8.03
CA TYR A 426 -15.25 -4.86 8.71
C TYR A 426 -15.22 -5.10 10.23
N THR A 427 -14.17 -5.71 10.76
CA THR A 427 -13.97 -6.04 12.18
C THR A 427 -13.02 -5.05 12.88
N PRO A 428 -13.04 -4.95 14.21
CA PRO A 428 -12.10 -4.09 14.91
C PRO A 428 -10.67 -4.61 14.74
N ARG A 429 -9.76 -3.68 14.43
CA ARG A 429 -8.33 -3.99 14.30
C ARG A 429 -7.61 -4.03 15.65
N PRO A 430 -6.50 -4.79 15.76
CA PRO A 430 -5.64 -4.74 16.92
C PRO A 430 -4.97 -3.37 17.07
N ARG A 431 -4.64 -2.99 18.31
CA ARG A 431 -3.89 -1.76 18.60
C ARG A 431 -2.41 -2.11 18.76
N ALA A 432 -1.57 -1.43 17.99
CA ALA A 432 -0.12 -1.55 18.10
C ALA A 432 0.36 -1.00 19.46
N LEU A 433 1.32 -1.68 20.08
CA LEU A 433 1.93 -1.22 21.34
C LEU A 433 2.58 0.16 21.21
N ALA A 434 2.56 0.96 22.29
CA ALA A 434 3.26 2.23 22.33
C ALA A 434 4.78 2.04 22.12
N GLY A 435 5.43 2.97 21.43
CA GLY A 435 6.88 2.92 21.19
C GLY A 435 7.33 2.00 20.05
N ASN A 436 6.40 1.36 19.31
CA ASN A 436 6.78 0.63 18.09
C ASN A 436 7.40 1.59 17.05
N VAL A 437 8.39 1.11 16.30
CA VAL A 437 9.04 1.85 15.21
C VAL A 437 8.46 1.49 13.84
N LEU A 438 7.83 0.31 13.75
CA LEU A 438 7.08 -0.21 12.61
C LEU A 438 5.85 -0.97 13.13
N SER A 439 4.71 -0.81 12.47
CA SER A 439 3.55 -1.67 12.67
C SER A 439 2.89 -2.01 11.34
N VAL A 440 2.53 -3.28 11.17
CA VAL A 440 1.83 -3.83 10.01
C VAL A 440 0.57 -4.51 10.50
N GLN A 441 -0.56 -4.27 9.84
CA GLN A 441 -1.82 -4.93 10.15
C GLN A 441 -2.44 -5.44 8.85
N LEU A 442 -2.81 -6.72 8.82
CA LEU A 442 -3.39 -7.40 7.68
C LEU A 442 -4.70 -8.05 8.11
N HIS A 443 -5.80 -7.71 7.45
CA HIS A 443 -7.07 -8.39 7.65
C HIS A 443 -7.19 -9.58 6.71
N GLU A 444 -7.86 -10.65 7.11
CA GLU A 444 -8.03 -11.90 6.35
C GLU A 444 -8.67 -11.65 4.98
N SER A 445 -9.55 -10.65 4.88
CA SER A 445 -10.15 -10.26 3.60
C SER A 445 -9.11 -9.82 2.57
N ALA A 446 -7.93 -9.32 2.95
CA ALA A 446 -6.88 -9.02 1.97
C ALA A 446 -6.35 -10.30 1.29
N ALA A 447 -6.19 -11.38 2.05
CA ALA A 447 -5.76 -12.67 1.51
C ALA A 447 -6.90 -13.36 0.75
N ASN A 448 -8.12 -13.35 1.30
CA ASN A 448 -9.27 -13.99 0.68
C ASN A 448 -9.69 -13.29 -0.63
N ASN A 449 -9.70 -11.96 -0.67
CA ASN A 449 -9.95 -11.20 -1.89
C ASN A 449 -8.94 -11.56 -2.98
N LEU A 450 -7.69 -11.80 -2.59
CA LEU A 450 -6.64 -12.24 -3.50
C LEU A 450 -6.91 -13.64 -4.04
N LEU A 451 -7.19 -14.60 -3.15
CA LEU A 451 -7.46 -15.99 -3.53
C LEU A 451 -8.68 -16.12 -4.43
N GLU A 452 -9.71 -15.30 -4.24
CA GLU A 452 -10.92 -15.28 -5.08
C GLU A 452 -10.60 -14.89 -6.53
N GLN A 453 -9.64 -13.99 -6.77
CA GLN A 453 -9.23 -13.54 -8.12
C GLN A 453 -8.33 -14.54 -8.86
N LEU A 454 -8.03 -15.68 -8.24
CA LEU A 454 -7.22 -16.73 -8.88
C LEU A 454 -8.05 -17.68 -9.74
N ASP A 455 -9.39 -17.57 -9.71
CA ASP A 455 -10.36 -18.39 -10.47
C ASP A 455 -10.10 -19.89 -10.34
N LEU A 456 -9.90 -20.37 -9.11
CA LEU A 456 -9.51 -21.77 -8.81
C LEU A 456 -10.70 -22.77 -8.88
N GLU A 457 -11.84 -22.34 -9.40
CA GLU A 457 -13.11 -23.07 -9.35
C GLU A 457 -13.27 -24.03 -10.53
N ASP A 458 -14.04 -25.10 -10.31
CA ASP A 458 -14.63 -25.99 -11.31
C ASP A 458 -13.72 -26.78 -12.27
N GLU A 459 -12.42 -26.49 -12.34
CA GLU A 459 -11.48 -27.30 -13.12
C GLU A 459 -10.85 -28.43 -12.29
N ARG A 460 -10.78 -29.62 -12.90
CA ARG A 460 -10.02 -30.73 -12.34
C ARG A 460 -8.58 -30.62 -12.81
N VAL A 461 -7.68 -30.35 -11.87
CA VAL A 461 -6.25 -30.14 -12.12
C VAL A 461 -5.42 -31.15 -11.34
N GLU A 462 -4.20 -31.42 -11.80
CA GLU A 462 -3.24 -32.16 -10.97
C GLU A 462 -2.81 -31.29 -9.78
N LEU A 463 -2.72 -31.88 -8.60
CA LEU A 463 -2.42 -31.16 -7.37
C LEU A 463 -1.06 -30.45 -7.41
N GLU A 464 -0.08 -31.04 -8.09
CA GLU A 464 1.22 -30.40 -8.34
C GLU A 464 1.08 -29.13 -9.20
N GLN A 465 0.28 -29.21 -10.27
CA GLN A 465 0.01 -28.05 -11.14
C GLN A 465 -0.70 -26.94 -10.38
N LEU A 466 -1.66 -27.29 -9.52
CA LEU A 466 -2.34 -26.31 -8.67
C LEU A 466 -1.36 -25.58 -7.74
N VAL A 467 -0.44 -26.31 -7.08
CA VAL A 467 0.55 -25.67 -6.21
C VAL A 467 1.51 -24.79 -7.01
N ASP A 468 1.93 -25.23 -8.19
CA ASP A 468 2.83 -24.45 -9.06
C ASP A 468 2.14 -23.18 -9.59
N GLU A 469 0.86 -23.27 -9.94
CA GLU A 469 0.05 -22.14 -10.37
C GLU A 469 -0.13 -21.14 -9.22
N LEU A 470 -0.43 -21.61 -8.01
CA LEU A 470 -0.50 -20.77 -6.81
C LEU A 470 0.85 -20.11 -6.52
N ALA A 471 1.96 -20.85 -6.57
CA ALA A 471 3.31 -20.29 -6.36
C ALA A 471 3.60 -19.16 -7.35
N THR A 472 3.27 -19.39 -8.62
CA THR A 472 3.51 -18.42 -9.70
C THR A 472 2.62 -17.19 -9.56
N LYS A 473 1.30 -17.36 -9.41
CA LYS A 473 0.34 -16.25 -9.29
C LYS A 473 0.57 -15.42 -8.01
N LEU A 474 0.99 -16.06 -6.93
CA LEU A 474 1.28 -15.39 -5.64
C LEU A 474 2.72 -14.88 -5.51
N GLN A 475 3.58 -15.13 -6.51
CA GLN A 475 5.02 -14.83 -6.47
C GLN A 475 5.74 -15.40 -5.24
N LEU A 476 5.33 -16.59 -4.81
CA LEU A 476 5.94 -17.30 -3.69
C LEU A 476 7.06 -18.19 -4.21
N ASP A 477 8.09 -18.40 -3.39
CA ASP A 477 9.06 -19.46 -3.68
C ASP A 477 8.33 -20.81 -3.58
N ARG A 478 8.47 -21.65 -4.61
CA ARG A 478 7.87 -22.98 -4.64
C ARG A 478 8.30 -23.78 -3.41
N ALA A 479 9.53 -23.59 -2.93
CA ALA A 479 10.06 -24.24 -1.75
C ALA A 479 9.34 -23.83 -0.45
N ASP A 480 8.71 -22.65 -0.40
CA ASP A 480 7.95 -22.20 0.77
C ASP A 480 6.56 -22.85 0.87
N LEU A 481 6.08 -23.47 -0.22
CA LEU A 481 4.77 -24.11 -0.31
C LEU A 481 4.82 -25.62 -0.07
N HIS A 482 5.96 -26.30 -0.22
CA HIS A 482 6.05 -27.76 -0.07
C HIS A 482 7.47 -28.31 0.17
N ASP A 483 7.54 -29.51 0.77
CA ASP A 483 8.74 -30.36 0.76
C ASP A 483 8.60 -31.55 -0.22
N GLU A 484 7.39 -32.12 -0.41
CA GLU A 484 7.11 -33.22 -1.37
C GLU A 484 5.59 -33.33 -1.71
N ILE A 485 5.15 -33.02 -2.93
CA ILE A 485 3.74 -33.20 -3.34
C ILE A 485 3.54 -34.63 -3.90
N PRO A 486 2.48 -35.37 -3.49
CA PRO A 486 2.22 -36.69 -4.06
C PRO A 486 1.86 -36.64 -5.56
N ALA A 487 2.56 -37.42 -6.38
CA ALA A 487 2.28 -37.53 -7.81
C ALA A 487 0.99 -38.31 -8.13
N GLY A 488 0.32 -37.94 -9.23
CA GLY A 488 -0.88 -38.61 -9.73
C GLY A 488 -2.13 -38.35 -8.89
N VAL A 489 -2.17 -37.22 -8.18
CA VAL A 489 -3.31 -36.79 -7.39
C VAL A 489 -4.00 -35.65 -8.13
N ALA A 490 -5.20 -35.92 -8.64
CA ALA A 490 -6.03 -34.89 -9.24
C ALA A 490 -7.00 -34.32 -8.20
N VAL A 491 -7.18 -33.02 -8.20
CA VAL A 491 -8.08 -32.30 -7.29
C VAL A 491 -9.03 -31.44 -8.11
N ARG A 492 -10.28 -31.33 -7.63
CA ARG A 492 -11.23 -30.32 -8.05
C ARG A 492 -11.75 -29.65 -6.78
N LEU A 493 -11.50 -28.36 -6.66
CA LEU A 493 -11.91 -27.57 -5.51
C LEU A 493 -13.43 -27.31 -5.57
N ALA A 494 -14.00 -26.89 -4.45
CA ALA A 494 -15.40 -26.48 -4.40
C ALA A 494 -15.60 -25.14 -5.14
N SER A 495 -16.82 -24.91 -5.64
CA SER A 495 -17.21 -23.69 -6.37
C SER A 495 -17.55 -22.50 -5.46
N ASP A 496 -17.46 -22.65 -4.14
CA ASP A 496 -17.66 -21.57 -3.17
C ASP A 496 -16.51 -21.63 -2.17
N ARG A 497 -15.69 -20.58 -2.15
CA ARG A 497 -14.51 -20.45 -1.27
C ARG A 497 -13.62 -21.69 -1.26
N PRO A 498 -13.04 -22.04 -2.44
CA PRO A 498 -12.19 -23.21 -2.57
C PRO A 498 -11.02 -23.20 -1.58
N ILE A 499 -10.42 -22.03 -1.36
CA ILE A 499 -9.37 -21.80 -0.37
C ILE A 499 -9.73 -20.55 0.42
N GLN A 500 -9.63 -20.62 1.74
CA GLN A 500 -9.91 -19.51 2.64
C GLN A 500 -8.86 -19.43 3.74
N VAL A 501 -8.50 -18.21 4.09
CA VAL A 501 -7.65 -17.88 5.23
C VAL A 501 -8.54 -17.24 6.30
N GLU A 502 -8.46 -17.74 7.54
CA GLU A 502 -9.15 -17.19 8.69
C GLU A 502 -8.13 -16.78 9.76
N PHE A 503 -8.32 -15.61 10.37
CA PHE A 503 -7.49 -15.11 11.47
C PHE A 503 -8.31 -15.10 12.76
N SER A 504 -8.19 -16.16 13.56
CA SER A 504 -9.02 -16.37 14.76
C SER A 504 -8.24 -17.05 15.87
N ASP A 505 -8.56 -16.68 17.12
CA ASP A 505 -8.06 -17.35 18.33
C ASP A 505 -6.53 -17.56 18.35
N ASP A 506 -5.73 -16.56 17.99
CA ASP A 506 -4.26 -16.62 17.89
C ASP A 506 -3.71 -17.56 16.79
N HIS A 507 -4.58 -18.01 15.87
CA HIS A 507 -4.21 -18.89 14.77
C HIS A 507 -4.47 -18.26 13.41
N VAL A 508 -3.56 -18.55 12.49
CA VAL A 508 -3.82 -18.48 11.05
C VAL A 508 -4.36 -19.83 10.61
N VAL A 509 -5.56 -19.84 10.06
CA VAL A 509 -6.23 -21.07 9.65
C VAL A 509 -6.37 -21.07 8.15
N ILE A 510 -5.90 -22.14 7.50
CA ILE A 510 -6.09 -22.37 6.08
C ILE A 510 -7.17 -23.44 5.91
N VAL A 511 -8.24 -23.10 5.22
CA VAL A 511 -9.37 -23.98 4.91
C VAL A 511 -9.37 -24.25 3.41
N VAL A 512 -9.34 -25.53 3.03
CA VAL A 512 -9.44 -25.97 1.62
C VAL A 512 -10.69 -26.82 1.47
N ARG A 513 -11.62 -26.37 0.62
CA ARG A 513 -12.88 -27.07 0.33
C ARG A 513 -12.74 -27.85 -0.97
N ILE A 514 -12.96 -29.16 -0.90
CA ILE A 514 -12.69 -30.08 -2.00
C ILE A 514 -13.98 -30.74 -2.46
N ALA A 515 -14.33 -30.51 -3.73
CA ALA A 515 -15.45 -31.18 -4.37
C ALA A 515 -15.08 -32.62 -4.74
N GLU A 516 -13.89 -32.85 -5.28
CA GLU A 516 -13.38 -34.18 -5.65
C GLU A 516 -11.86 -34.27 -5.51
N LEU A 517 -11.36 -35.38 -4.94
CA LEU A 517 -9.95 -35.75 -4.94
C LEU A 517 -9.83 -37.17 -5.50
N VAL A 518 -9.01 -37.34 -6.54
CA VAL A 518 -8.79 -38.63 -7.21
C VAL A 518 -7.34 -39.01 -7.14
N THR A 519 -7.10 -40.27 -6.77
CA THR A 519 -5.81 -40.94 -6.81
C THR A 519 -5.94 -42.20 -7.66
N PRO A 520 -4.84 -42.87 -8.05
CA PRO A 520 -4.93 -44.09 -8.85
C PRO A 520 -5.71 -45.22 -8.16
N ARG A 521 -5.92 -45.14 -6.84
CA ARG A 521 -6.56 -46.19 -6.04
C ARG A 521 -7.95 -45.81 -5.54
N ARG A 522 -8.26 -44.52 -5.37
CA ARG A 522 -9.42 -44.04 -4.61
C ARG A 522 -9.89 -42.67 -5.07
N THR A 523 -11.18 -42.43 -4.88
CA THR A 523 -11.82 -41.12 -5.08
C THR A 523 -12.57 -40.72 -3.82
N TRP A 524 -12.37 -39.48 -3.39
CA TRP A 524 -13.10 -38.86 -2.27
C TRP A 524 -13.81 -37.61 -2.77
N ARG A 525 -14.94 -37.27 -2.14
CA ARG A 525 -15.79 -36.14 -2.53
C ARG A 525 -16.32 -35.41 -1.32
N ASN A 526 -16.57 -34.11 -1.48
CA ASN A 526 -17.25 -33.24 -0.53
C ASN A 526 -16.67 -33.33 0.88
N PHE A 527 -15.45 -32.83 1.03
CA PHE A 527 -14.80 -32.72 2.33
C PHE A 527 -14.00 -31.43 2.42
N VAL A 528 -13.75 -31.02 3.66
CA VAL A 528 -12.98 -29.82 3.98
C VAL A 528 -11.74 -30.23 4.73
N VAL A 529 -10.63 -29.62 4.35
CA VAL A 529 -9.32 -29.76 4.98
C VAL A 529 -9.02 -28.47 5.72
N ARG A 530 -8.63 -28.56 6.99
CA ARG A 530 -8.26 -27.39 7.79
C ARG A 530 -6.89 -27.58 8.41
N GLY A 531 -6.00 -26.63 8.16
CA GLY A 531 -4.69 -26.51 8.79
C GLY A 531 -4.68 -25.30 9.72
N ARG A 532 -4.31 -25.51 10.98
CA ARG A 532 -4.20 -24.46 12.00
C ARG A 532 -2.73 -24.14 12.22
N TYR A 533 -2.36 -22.87 12.17
CA TYR A 533 -0.99 -22.42 12.30
C TYR A 533 -0.87 -21.40 13.42
N ARG A 534 0.14 -21.57 14.27
CA ARG A 534 0.50 -20.61 15.31
C ARG A 534 1.82 -19.97 14.93
N ALA A 535 2.01 -18.71 15.35
CA ALA A 535 3.27 -18.04 15.14
C ALA A 535 4.34 -18.54 16.12
N ASP A 536 5.45 -19.03 15.58
CA ASP A 536 6.74 -19.09 16.25
C ASP A 536 7.51 -17.81 15.97
N ILE A 537 7.82 -17.07 17.03
CA ILE A 537 8.31 -15.69 16.94
C ILE A 537 9.77 -15.67 17.37
N GLY A 538 10.64 -15.35 16.40
CA GLY A 538 12.01 -14.97 16.68
C GLY A 538 12.17 -13.47 16.85
N GLN A 539 13.39 -13.01 17.07
CA GLN A 539 13.67 -11.57 17.22
C GLN A 539 13.19 -10.78 15.98
N MET A 540 13.49 -11.22 14.76
CA MET A 540 13.22 -10.46 13.52
C MET A 540 12.48 -11.26 12.44
N HIS A 541 11.98 -12.43 12.80
CA HIS A 541 11.21 -13.30 11.91
C HIS A 541 9.98 -13.81 12.63
N VAL A 542 8.94 -14.10 11.85
CA VAL A 542 7.74 -14.78 12.32
C VAL A 542 7.55 -15.99 11.44
N ASN A 543 7.64 -17.19 12.02
CA ASN A 543 7.33 -18.42 11.32
C ASN A 543 5.91 -18.83 11.70
N LEU A 544 5.12 -19.28 10.73
CA LEU A 544 3.85 -19.94 11.00
C LEU A 544 4.11 -21.43 11.03
N GLU A 545 3.97 -22.03 12.21
CA GLU A 545 4.11 -23.45 12.43
C GLU A 545 2.74 -24.10 12.59
N ARG A 546 2.50 -25.18 11.86
CA ARG A 546 1.24 -25.91 11.94
C ARG A 546 1.11 -26.56 13.31
N GLU A 547 0.08 -26.17 14.04
CA GLU A 547 -0.27 -26.72 15.34
C GLU A 547 -1.17 -27.95 15.17
N GLY A 548 -0.73 -29.08 15.71
CA GLY A 548 -1.48 -30.33 15.63
C GLY A 548 -1.48 -30.98 14.24
N GLY A 549 -2.45 -31.87 14.03
CA GLY A 549 -2.66 -32.59 12.77
C GLY A 549 -3.67 -31.90 11.85
N ILE A 550 -3.75 -32.36 10.60
CA ILE A 550 -4.79 -31.90 9.67
C ILE A 550 -6.18 -32.31 10.14
N GLU A 551 -7.04 -31.31 10.29
CA GLU A 551 -8.47 -31.49 10.52
C GLU A 551 -9.17 -31.82 9.20
N LEU A 552 -9.99 -32.87 9.23
CA LEU A 552 -10.81 -33.29 8.10
C LEU A 552 -12.27 -33.25 8.54
N ILE A 553 -13.07 -32.46 7.82
CA ILE A 553 -14.50 -32.32 8.08
C ILE A 553 -15.25 -32.95 6.90
N SER A 554 -16.00 -34.00 7.17
CA SER A 554 -16.86 -34.66 6.18
C SER A 554 -17.94 -35.50 6.87
N GLU A 555 -19.15 -35.50 6.32
CA GLU A 555 -20.25 -36.36 6.77
C GLU A 555 -20.18 -37.78 6.17
N ARG A 556 -19.38 -37.98 5.12
CA ARG A 556 -19.46 -39.19 4.26
C ARG A 556 -18.19 -40.05 4.23
N ILE A 557 -17.10 -39.61 4.88
CA ILE A 557 -15.80 -40.27 4.80
C ILE A 557 -15.52 -41.08 6.07
N GLY A 558 -15.37 -42.39 5.92
CA GLY A 558 -15.05 -43.31 7.01
C GLY A 558 -13.60 -43.20 7.52
N PHE A 559 -13.33 -43.75 8.71
CA PHE A 559 -12.06 -43.60 9.42
C PHE A 559 -10.80 -43.96 8.59
N ARG A 560 -10.81 -45.09 7.86
CA ARG A 560 -9.65 -45.51 7.03
C ARG A 560 -9.31 -44.52 5.94
N ASP A 561 -10.32 -43.88 5.37
CA ASP A 561 -10.17 -42.89 4.31
C ASP A 561 -9.67 -41.54 4.85
N GLN A 562 -10.11 -41.17 6.06
CA GLN A 562 -9.56 -40.00 6.77
C GLN A 562 -8.06 -40.14 7.03
N VAL A 563 -7.57 -41.34 7.37
CA VAL A 563 -6.11 -41.58 7.55
C VAL A 563 -5.34 -41.35 6.25
N ALA A 564 -5.86 -41.85 5.12
CA ALA A 564 -5.23 -41.66 3.81
C ALA A 564 -5.20 -40.17 3.41
N LEU A 565 -6.31 -39.47 3.56
CA LEU A 565 -6.44 -38.04 3.26
C LEU A 565 -5.52 -37.19 4.15
N ARG A 566 -5.44 -37.48 5.46
CA ARG A 566 -4.50 -36.80 6.36
C ARG A 566 -3.06 -36.97 5.91
N GLY A 567 -2.67 -38.15 5.43
CA GLY A 567 -1.33 -38.39 4.89
C GLY A 567 -1.00 -37.50 3.68
N ILE A 568 -1.95 -37.31 2.77
CA ILE A 568 -1.82 -36.42 1.62
C ILE A 568 -1.69 -34.96 2.08
N PHE A 569 -2.66 -34.46 2.84
CA PHE A 569 -2.70 -33.04 3.23
C PHE A 569 -1.66 -32.64 4.28
N THR A 570 -1.09 -33.60 5.01
CA THR A 570 0.09 -33.34 5.85
C THR A 570 1.28 -32.88 5.03
N LYS A 571 1.40 -33.36 3.77
CA LYS A 571 2.45 -32.95 2.84
C LYS A 571 2.12 -31.67 2.07
N VAL A 572 0.86 -31.50 1.68
CA VAL A 572 0.38 -30.34 0.90
C VAL A 572 0.39 -29.06 1.73
N LEU A 573 -0.16 -29.13 2.94
CA LEU A 573 -0.11 -28.02 3.88
C LEU A 573 1.18 -28.18 4.67
N ALA A 574 2.24 -27.48 4.26
CA ALA A 574 3.55 -27.60 4.88
C ALA A 574 3.48 -27.32 6.39
N ARG A 575 4.45 -27.86 7.15
CA ARG A 575 4.50 -27.61 8.60
C ARG A 575 4.91 -26.19 8.92
N ASN A 576 5.79 -25.58 8.12
CA ASN A 576 6.43 -24.32 8.46
C ASN A 576 6.38 -23.36 7.27
N HIS A 577 5.91 -22.14 7.49
CA HIS A 577 6.03 -21.02 6.56
C HIS A 577 6.79 -19.89 7.22
N ARG A 578 7.75 -19.25 6.54
CA ARG A 578 8.60 -18.22 7.13
C ARG A 578 8.28 -16.84 6.59
N LEU A 579 7.91 -15.92 7.47
CA LEU A 579 7.77 -14.51 7.16
C LEU A 579 8.97 -13.72 7.71
N ASN A 580 9.81 -13.20 6.81
CA ASN A 580 10.92 -12.32 7.18
C ASN A 580 10.43 -10.86 7.21
N ILE A 581 10.28 -10.27 8.39
CA ILE A 581 9.72 -8.91 8.54
C ILE A 581 10.69 -7.84 8.04
N LEU A 582 11.98 -8.00 8.35
CA LEU A 582 13.06 -7.20 7.80
C LEU A 582 14.06 -8.20 7.24
N HIS A 583 13.99 -8.47 5.93
CA HIS A 583 15.00 -9.23 5.17
C HIS A 583 16.44 -8.76 5.48
N ASP A 584 17.45 -9.36 4.85
CA ASP A 584 18.92 -9.22 5.07
C ASP A 584 19.49 -7.85 5.49
N ARG A 585 18.80 -6.73 5.24
CA ARG A 585 19.11 -5.39 5.77
C ARG A 585 19.29 -5.35 7.28
N ALA A 586 18.52 -6.11 8.05
CA ALA A 586 18.66 -6.16 9.51
C ALA A 586 20.01 -6.76 9.95
N LYS A 587 20.56 -7.71 9.18
CA LYS A 587 21.86 -8.33 9.46
C LYS A 587 23.03 -7.39 9.14
N SER A 588 22.88 -6.52 8.14
CA SER A 588 23.95 -5.63 7.66
C SER A 588 23.99 -4.26 8.35
N ASN A 589 22.93 -3.82 9.03
CA ASN A 589 22.84 -2.48 9.61
C ASN A 589 22.90 -2.54 11.16
N PRO A 590 23.96 -2.02 11.80
CA PRO A 590 24.11 -1.99 13.26
C PRO A 590 22.94 -1.31 13.99
N HIS A 591 22.31 -0.30 13.37
CA HIS A 591 21.19 0.43 13.98
C HIS A 591 19.91 -0.42 14.10
N LEU A 592 19.82 -1.52 13.36
CA LEU A 592 18.66 -2.42 13.38
C LEU A 592 18.85 -3.64 14.29
N GLN A 593 20.05 -3.84 14.85
CA GLN A 593 20.38 -5.04 15.65
C GLN A 593 19.56 -5.16 16.95
N ASN A 594 19.15 -4.02 17.51
CA ASN A 594 18.35 -3.96 18.73
C ASN A 594 16.85 -3.83 18.43
N LEU A 595 16.43 -4.03 17.19
CA LEU A 595 15.02 -4.14 16.86
C LEU A 595 14.55 -5.58 17.03
N GLY A 596 13.28 -5.74 17.39
CA GLY A 596 12.64 -7.03 17.46
C GLY A 596 11.12 -6.94 17.39
N VAL A 597 10.49 -8.07 17.09
CA VAL A 597 9.03 -8.21 17.16
C VAL A 597 8.59 -8.06 18.61
N THR A 598 7.92 -6.95 18.91
CA THR A 598 7.40 -6.66 20.25
C THR A 598 5.94 -7.06 20.42
N GLN A 599 5.25 -7.34 19.32
CA GLN A 599 3.86 -7.77 19.32
C GLN A 599 3.60 -8.57 18.05
N PHE A 600 2.98 -9.74 18.23
CA PHE A 600 2.29 -10.48 17.19
C PHE A 600 0.94 -10.90 17.76
N GLU A 601 -0.14 -10.60 17.05
CA GLU A 601 -1.50 -10.84 17.53
C GLU A 601 -2.37 -11.28 16.36
N VAL A 602 -3.16 -12.34 16.55
CA VAL A 602 -4.13 -12.82 15.55
C VAL A 602 -5.52 -12.88 16.17
N ARG A 603 -6.38 -11.93 15.81
CA ARG A 603 -7.75 -11.85 16.36
C ARG A 603 -8.70 -11.11 15.44
N ASP A 604 -9.99 -11.43 15.56
CA ASP A 604 -11.08 -10.70 14.89
C ASP A 604 -10.83 -10.52 13.38
N GLY A 605 -10.26 -11.52 12.69
CA GLY A 605 -9.94 -11.41 11.27
C GLY A 605 -8.67 -10.60 10.97
N TRP A 606 -7.85 -10.23 11.96
CA TRP A 606 -6.62 -9.45 11.78
C TRP A 606 -5.38 -10.17 12.28
N ILE A 607 -4.28 -10.05 11.54
CA ILE A 607 -2.92 -10.18 12.04
C ILE A 607 -2.38 -8.77 12.31
N GLY A 608 -1.83 -8.55 13.50
CA GLY A 608 -1.11 -7.34 13.89
C GLY A 608 0.33 -7.64 14.27
N ILE A 609 1.28 -7.00 13.60
CA ILE A 609 2.72 -7.11 13.89
C ILE A 609 3.24 -5.74 14.29
N SER A 610 3.98 -5.67 15.39
CA SER A 610 4.70 -4.47 15.80
C SER A 610 6.17 -4.78 16.03
N VAL A 611 7.05 -3.94 15.50
CA VAL A 611 8.50 -3.99 15.74
C VAL A 611 8.88 -2.80 16.60
N GLY A 612 9.70 -3.04 17.62
CA GLY A 612 10.19 -2.03 18.55
C GLY A 612 11.61 -2.31 18.99
N ARG A 613 12.16 -1.46 19.86
CA ARG A 613 13.48 -1.68 20.45
C ARG A 613 13.39 -2.75 21.54
N VAL A 614 14.24 -3.76 21.43
CA VAL A 614 14.35 -4.89 22.37
C VAL A 614 15.77 -4.94 22.95
N THR A 615 15.85 -5.39 24.19
CA THR A 615 17.11 -5.67 24.88
C THR A 615 17.18 -7.19 25.13
N PRO A 616 18.35 -7.84 25.17
CA PRO A 616 18.42 -9.26 25.54
C PRO A 616 17.72 -9.50 26.90
N GLY A 617 16.71 -10.39 26.93
CA GLY A 617 15.90 -10.67 28.13
C GLY A 617 14.71 -9.73 28.37
N ASP A 618 14.37 -8.86 27.41
CA ASP A 618 13.23 -7.94 27.51
C ASP A 618 11.89 -8.70 27.47
N PRO A 619 10.99 -8.54 28.47
CA PRO A 619 9.69 -9.22 28.51
C PRO A 619 8.74 -8.76 27.39
N ARG A 620 9.08 -7.70 26.64
CA ARG A 620 8.30 -7.22 25.50
C ARG A 620 8.58 -7.97 24.19
N ILE A 621 9.57 -8.86 24.16
CA ILE A 621 9.75 -9.74 22.99
C ILE A 621 8.51 -10.64 22.94
N ALA A 622 7.80 -10.65 21.81
CA ALA A 622 6.68 -11.56 21.66
C ALA A 622 7.24 -13.00 21.65
N VAL A 623 6.87 -13.81 22.64
CA VAL A 623 7.31 -15.20 22.78
C VAL A 623 6.14 -16.11 22.44
N SER A 624 6.39 -17.21 21.74
CA SER A 624 5.40 -18.29 21.61
C SER A 624 5.20 -18.92 22.99
N GLU A 625 3.94 -19.04 23.44
CA GLU A 625 3.57 -19.48 24.80
C GLU A 625 3.95 -20.94 25.15
N ASN A 626 4.68 -21.66 24.29
CA ASN A 626 5.02 -23.07 24.44
C ASN A 626 6.23 -23.37 25.36
N SER A 627 6.77 -22.38 26.08
CA SER A 627 7.96 -22.60 26.95
C SER A 627 7.67 -22.69 28.45
N SER A 628 6.40 -22.63 28.87
CA SER A 628 6.05 -22.57 30.31
C SER A 628 5.81 -23.92 31.00
N ASP A 629 5.69 -25.04 30.25
CA ASP A 629 5.28 -26.33 30.82
C ASP A 629 6.43 -27.26 31.26
N GLU A 630 7.70 -26.86 31.12
CA GLU A 630 8.85 -27.68 31.57
C GLU A 630 9.51 -27.24 32.90
N VAL A 631 8.94 -26.28 33.65
CA VAL A 631 9.51 -25.87 34.97
C VAL A 631 8.56 -26.12 36.15
N ARG A 632 7.61 -27.06 36.01
CA ARG A 632 6.90 -27.63 37.17
C ARG A 632 7.00 -29.16 37.19
N GLN A 633 8.17 -29.64 37.60
CA GLN A 633 8.31 -30.84 38.43
C GLN A 633 9.25 -30.56 39.59
#